data_AF-A0A0A2ENV4-F1
#
_entry.id   AF-A0A0A2ENV4-F1
#
_cell.length_a   1.000
_cell.length_b   1.000
_cell.length_c   1.000
_cell.angle_alpha   90.00
_cell.angle_beta   90.00
_cell.angle_gamma   90.00
#
_symmetry.space_group_name_H-M   'P 1'
#
loop_
_entity.id
_entity.type
_entity.pdbx_description
1 polymer ?
#
loop_
_entity_poly.entity_id
_entity_poly.type
_entity_poly.pdbx_seq_one_letter_code
_entity_poly.pdbx_strand_id
1 'polypeptide(L)'
;MKEVFAKCIPFNNNKKGRIGGNPPILIQNQVPNEYKFYATLVHPEKTNKMLSILIHQNFETLITNNIYPNIAVKVFEHDFSAESNFNEKSIKDISTASISDYKNQLNNDDFPLIRVGGEPVFIQHKDYYYKQLVNDNYSFLLQIDEEGYSDDLLTGDYPFSYGSLFLYKQNATGEVIAGFWQYS
;
A
#
# COMPACT_ATOMS: atom_id res chain seq x y z
N MET A 1 6.58 12.55 12.12
CA MET A 1 5.48 12.98 11.23
C MET A 1 4.18 12.94 12.03
N LYS A 2 3.30 13.93 11.88
CA LYS A 2 2.00 13.93 12.57
C LYS A 2 1.10 12.84 11.95
N GLU A 3 0.36 12.13 12.78
CA GLU A 3 -0.52 11.07 12.33
C GLU A 3 -1.67 11.62 11.47
N VAL A 4 -1.88 11.00 10.30
CA VAL A 4 -2.98 11.31 9.38
C VAL A 4 -3.53 10.05 8.73
N PHE A 5 -4.77 10.13 8.28
CA PHE A 5 -5.56 8.99 7.83
C PHE A 5 -6.20 9.23 6.46
N ALA A 6 -6.37 8.16 5.68
CA ALA A 6 -7.19 8.16 4.47
C ALA A 6 -8.14 6.95 4.46
N LYS A 7 -9.23 7.07 3.71
CA LYS A 7 -10.26 6.04 3.54
C LYS A 7 -10.28 5.49 2.13
N CYS A 8 -10.76 4.26 1.99
CA CYS A 8 -11.30 3.76 0.74
C CYS A 8 -12.66 4.41 0.51
N ILE A 9 -12.86 5.05 -0.63
CA ILE A 9 -14.12 5.71 -1.00
C ILE A 9 -14.52 5.32 -2.43
N PRO A 10 -15.81 5.43 -2.79
CA PRO A 10 -16.24 5.22 -4.16
C PRO A 10 -15.38 6.01 -5.15
N PHE A 11 -15.12 5.40 -6.30
CA PHE A 11 -14.23 5.97 -7.30
C PHE A 11 -14.61 7.41 -7.66
N ASN A 12 -13.61 8.29 -7.65
CA ASN A 12 -13.75 9.71 -7.91
C ASN A 12 -12.56 10.22 -8.73
N ASN A 13 -12.85 10.68 -9.96
CA ASN A 13 -11.85 11.19 -10.90
C ASN A 13 -11.02 12.39 -10.39
N ASN A 14 -11.49 13.08 -9.35
CA ASN A 14 -10.74 14.20 -8.74
C ASN A 14 -9.71 13.73 -7.70
N LYS A 15 -9.67 12.43 -7.37
CA LYS A 15 -8.70 11.84 -6.45
C LYS A 15 -7.52 11.25 -7.20
N LYS A 16 -6.33 11.51 -6.70
CA LYS A 16 -5.08 10.99 -7.27
C LYS A 16 -4.80 9.56 -6.83
N GLY A 17 -5.03 9.26 -5.56
CA GLY A 17 -4.79 7.93 -5.00
C GLY A 17 -5.95 6.97 -5.32
N ARG A 18 -5.63 5.71 -5.56
CA ARG A 18 -6.59 4.63 -5.82
C ARG A 18 -6.04 3.25 -5.46
N ILE A 19 -6.97 2.34 -5.19
CA ILE A 19 -6.75 0.90 -5.10
C ILE A 19 -7.42 0.22 -6.30
N GLY A 20 -6.84 -0.87 -6.79
CA GLY A 20 -7.30 -1.56 -7.99
C GLY A 20 -7.09 -0.76 -9.28
N GLY A 21 -7.59 -1.32 -10.39
CA GLY A 21 -7.37 -0.78 -11.73
C GLY A 21 -5.99 -1.14 -12.31
N ASN A 22 -5.58 -0.44 -13.36
CA ASN A 22 -4.34 -0.68 -14.08
C ASN A 22 -3.17 0.10 -13.45
N PRO A 23 -1.90 -0.25 -13.73
CA PRO A 23 -0.76 0.55 -13.26
C PRO A 23 -0.78 1.98 -13.83
N PRO A 24 -0.22 2.98 -13.14
CA PRO A 24 0.05 4.29 -13.73
C PRO A 24 0.98 4.20 -14.96
N ILE A 25 0.77 5.07 -15.95
CA ILE A 25 1.54 5.09 -17.21
C ILE A 25 3.06 5.10 -16.97
N LEU A 26 3.55 5.89 -16.01
CA LEU A 26 4.98 5.99 -15.71
C LEU A 26 5.63 4.69 -15.23
N ILE A 27 4.86 3.78 -14.64
CA ILE A 27 5.39 2.52 -14.09
C ILE A 27 4.91 1.28 -14.84
N GLN A 28 4.03 1.41 -15.83
CA GLN A 28 3.39 0.26 -16.50
C GLN A 28 4.41 -0.74 -17.07
N ASN A 29 5.55 -0.24 -17.58
CA ASN A 29 6.63 -1.07 -18.15
C ASN A 29 7.64 -1.54 -17.09
N GLN A 30 7.51 -1.06 -15.85
CA GLN A 30 8.37 -1.45 -14.73
C GLN A 30 7.75 -2.56 -13.88
N VAL A 31 6.47 -2.89 -14.09
CA VAL A 31 5.78 -3.96 -13.37
C VAL A 31 6.33 -5.33 -13.82
N PRO A 32 7.01 -6.09 -12.93
CA PRO A 32 7.55 -7.39 -13.29
C PRO A 32 6.46 -8.39 -13.71
N ASN A 33 6.84 -9.48 -14.38
CA ASN A 33 5.89 -10.47 -14.88
C ASN A 33 5.08 -11.17 -13.78
N GLU A 34 5.72 -11.43 -12.65
CA GLU A 34 5.11 -12.14 -11.53
C GLU A 34 4.35 -11.22 -10.57
N TYR A 35 4.28 -9.92 -10.87
CA TYR A 35 3.67 -8.93 -10.02
C TYR A 35 2.46 -8.29 -10.69
N LYS A 36 1.50 -7.90 -9.86
CA LYS A 36 0.32 -7.13 -10.25
C LYS A 36 0.28 -5.82 -9.50
N PHE A 37 -0.34 -4.82 -10.12
CA PHE A 37 -0.60 -3.55 -9.50
C PHE A 37 -1.72 -3.66 -8.47
N TYR A 38 -1.45 -3.19 -7.25
CA TYR A 38 -2.39 -3.22 -6.14
C TYR A 38 -3.00 -1.83 -5.89
N ALA A 39 -2.15 -0.83 -5.63
CA ALA A 39 -2.62 0.52 -5.31
C ALA A 39 -1.59 1.58 -5.69
N THR A 40 -2.05 2.83 -5.81
CA THR A 40 -1.19 4.01 -5.91
C THR A 40 -1.71 5.08 -4.95
N LEU A 41 -0.83 5.66 -4.14
CA LEU A 41 -1.18 6.63 -3.11
C LEU A 41 -0.34 7.90 -3.24
N VAL A 42 -0.90 9.03 -2.83
CA VAL A 42 -0.16 10.29 -2.80
C VAL A 42 0.94 10.17 -1.75
N HIS A 43 2.18 10.53 -2.10
CA HIS A 43 3.28 10.45 -1.14
C HIS A 43 3.00 11.41 0.03
N PRO A 44 2.99 10.93 1.29
CA PRO A 44 2.55 11.75 2.42
C PRO A 44 3.49 12.92 2.72
N GLU A 45 4.78 12.77 2.42
CA GLU A 45 5.81 13.78 2.71
C GLU A 45 6.33 14.57 1.49
N LYS A 46 6.00 14.17 0.26
CA LYS A 46 6.60 14.74 -0.97
C LYS A 46 5.51 15.27 -1.89
N THR A 47 5.61 16.55 -2.23
CA THR A 47 4.66 17.20 -3.14
C THR A 47 4.73 16.59 -4.54
N ASN A 48 3.57 16.31 -5.12
CA ASN A 48 3.41 15.78 -6.49
C ASN A 48 4.08 14.41 -6.77
N LYS A 49 4.50 13.70 -5.72
CA LYS A 49 4.96 12.31 -5.80
C LYS A 49 3.86 11.35 -5.38
N MET A 50 3.95 10.13 -5.89
CA MET A 50 3.08 9.01 -5.57
C MET A 50 3.91 7.78 -5.28
N LEU A 51 3.33 6.86 -4.52
CA LEU A 51 3.87 5.54 -4.24
C LEU A 51 2.93 4.51 -4.86
N SER A 52 3.41 3.77 -5.85
CA SER A 52 2.70 2.62 -6.42
C SER A 52 3.18 1.33 -5.79
N ILE A 53 2.23 0.48 -5.43
CA ILE A 53 2.47 -0.78 -4.74
C ILE A 53 2.11 -1.91 -5.70
N LEU A 54 3.04 -2.87 -5.82
CA LEU A 54 2.87 -4.08 -6.59
C LEU A 54 2.97 -5.28 -5.65
N ILE A 55 2.08 -6.25 -5.81
CA ILE A 55 2.11 -7.50 -5.05
C ILE A 55 2.36 -8.67 -5.99
N HIS A 56 3.00 -9.72 -5.49
CA HIS A 56 3.21 -10.94 -6.24
C HIS A 56 1.87 -11.63 -6.56
N GLN A 57 1.71 -12.16 -7.77
CA GLN A 57 0.44 -12.73 -8.24
C GLN A 57 0.13 -14.12 -7.65
N ASN A 58 1.17 -14.84 -7.19
CA ASN A 58 1.01 -16.11 -6.50
C ASN A 58 0.98 -15.87 -4.97
N PHE A 59 -0.13 -16.25 -4.34
CA PHE A 59 -0.39 -16.02 -2.93
C PHE A 59 0.58 -16.80 -2.01
N GLU A 60 0.95 -18.04 -2.34
CA GLU A 60 1.92 -18.84 -1.55
C GLU A 60 3.30 -18.15 -1.48
N THR A 61 3.71 -17.51 -2.57
CA THR A 61 4.92 -16.69 -2.59
C THR A 61 4.74 -15.42 -1.78
N LEU A 62 3.58 -14.77 -1.87
CA LEU A 62 3.28 -13.54 -1.13
C LEU A 62 3.32 -13.78 0.39
N ILE A 63 2.76 -14.90 0.86
CA ILE A 63 2.72 -15.27 2.29
C ILE A 63 4.06 -15.78 2.80
N THR A 64 4.78 -16.58 2.02
CA THR A 64 6.12 -17.08 2.40
C THR A 64 7.12 -15.93 2.50
N ASN A 65 6.98 -14.94 1.63
CA ASN A 65 7.85 -13.77 1.55
C ASN A 65 7.07 -12.52 2.00
N ASN A 66 6.56 -12.52 3.23
CA ASN A 66 5.80 -11.41 3.80
C ASN A 66 6.65 -10.41 4.60
N ILE A 67 7.97 -10.57 4.62
CA ILE A 67 8.90 -9.80 5.47
C ILE A 67 10.18 -9.39 4.74
N TYR A 68 10.64 -8.16 4.98
CA TYR A 68 11.92 -7.63 4.54
C TYR A 68 13.10 -8.51 5.03
N PRO A 69 14.17 -8.70 4.23
CA PRO A 69 14.45 -8.06 2.94
C PRO A 69 13.82 -8.73 1.72
N ASN A 70 13.21 -9.90 1.90
CA ASN A 70 12.76 -10.72 0.77
C ASN A 70 11.28 -10.51 0.42
N ILE A 71 10.62 -9.51 1.01
CA ILE A 71 9.19 -9.29 0.84
C ILE A 71 8.77 -9.26 -0.64
N ALA A 72 7.72 -10.02 -0.95
CA ALA A 72 7.13 -10.13 -2.28
C ALA A 72 6.12 -9.00 -2.59
N VAL A 73 6.41 -7.80 -2.06
CA VAL A 73 5.68 -6.55 -2.30
C VAL A 73 6.71 -5.49 -2.69
N LYS A 74 6.48 -4.79 -3.80
CA LYS A 74 7.36 -3.75 -4.31
C LYS A 74 6.68 -2.39 -4.22
N VAL A 75 7.46 -1.37 -3.90
CA VAL A 75 7.02 0.03 -3.87
C VAL A 75 7.83 0.83 -4.88
N PHE A 76 7.15 1.60 -5.71
CA PHE A 76 7.75 2.47 -6.71
C PHE A 76 7.32 3.91 -6.46
N GLU A 77 8.28 4.79 -6.22
CA GLU A 77 8.04 6.24 -6.20
C GLU A 77 8.06 6.80 -7.62
N HIS A 78 7.07 7.63 -7.96
CA HIS A 78 7.00 8.31 -9.26
C HIS A 78 6.25 9.65 -9.15
N ASP A 79 6.38 10.50 -10.17
CA ASP A 79 5.52 11.69 -10.30
C ASP A 79 4.07 11.28 -10.57
N PHE A 80 3.12 12.18 -10.30
CA PHE A 80 1.72 11.92 -10.66
C PHE A 80 1.59 11.48 -12.12
N SER A 81 0.81 10.42 -12.34
CA SER A 81 0.51 9.87 -13.65
C SER A 81 -0.90 9.34 -13.67
N ALA A 82 -1.59 9.52 -14.79
CA ALA A 82 -2.87 8.86 -15.03
C ALA A 82 -2.69 7.34 -15.05
N GLU A 83 -3.81 6.64 -14.86
CA GLU A 83 -3.93 5.20 -15.07
C GLU A 83 -3.66 4.85 -16.55
N SER A 84 -2.97 3.74 -16.78
CA SER A 84 -2.72 3.22 -18.12
C SER A 84 -3.87 2.35 -18.63
N ASN A 85 -3.81 1.97 -19.90
CA ASN A 85 -4.69 0.94 -20.46
C ASN A 85 -4.12 -0.48 -20.31
N PHE A 86 -3.04 -0.66 -19.53
CA PHE A 86 -2.32 -1.93 -19.43
C PHE A 86 -2.96 -2.88 -18.41
N ASN A 87 -4.04 -3.54 -18.86
CA ASN A 87 -4.91 -4.35 -18.01
C ASN A 87 -4.36 -5.73 -17.60
N GLU A 88 -3.25 -6.16 -18.19
CA GLU A 88 -2.62 -7.45 -17.92
C GLU A 88 -2.01 -7.49 -16.51
N LYS A 89 -1.68 -6.31 -15.98
CA LYS A 89 -1.06 -6.16 -14.66
C LYS A 89 -2.05 -5.82 -13.55
N SER A 90 -3.33 -5.73 -13.84
CA SER A 90 -4.37 -5.46 -12.85
C SER A 90 -4.71 -6.74 -12.08
N ILE A 91 -5.04 -6.60 -10.80
CA ILE A 91 -5.67 -7.68 -10.01
C ILE A 91 -7.16 -7.66 -10.35
N LYS A 92 -7.70 -8.78 -10.85
CA LYS A 92 -9.08 -8.83 -11.35
C LYS A 92 -10.14 -8.86 -10.26
N ASP A 93 -9.76 -9.33 -9.08
CA ASP A 93 -10.66 -9.46 -7.93
C ASP A 93 -10.75 -8.19 -7.09
N ILE A 94 -10.08 -7.11 -7.50
CA ILE A 94 -10.10 -5.80 -6.86
C ILE A 94 -10.70 -4.77 -7.83
N SER A 95 -11.91 -4.32 -7.51
CA SER A 95 -12.57 -3.19 -8.15
C SER A 95 -11.74 -1.90 -7.97
N THR A 96 -11.99 -0.89 -8.80
CA THR A 96 -11.31 0.40 -8.62
C THR A 96 -12.03 1.26 -7.60
N ALA A 97 -11.31 1.71 -6.57
CA ALA A 97 -11.81 2.68 -5.60
C ALA A 97 -10.78 3.79 -5.37
N SER A 98 -11.25 4.96 -4.95
CA SER A 98 -10.37 6.11 -4.68
C SER A 98 -9.90 6.11 -3.24
N ILE A 99 -8.72 6.67 -3.02
CA ILE A 99 -8.19 6.95 -1.68
C ILE A 99 -8.49 8.42 -1.37
N SER A 100 -9.12 8.69 -0.22
CA SER A 100 -9.42 10.06 0.20
C SER A 100 -8.15 10.89 0.44
N ASP A 101 -8.30 12.21 0.57
CA ASP A 101 -7.17 13.02 1.05
C ASP A 101 -6.86 12.67 2.51
N TYR A 102 -5.62 12.91 2.92
CA TYR A 102 -5.18 12.70 4.30
C TYR A 102 -5.84 13.69 5.26
N LYS A 103 -6.37 13.19 6.37
CA LYS A 103 -7.00 13.97 7.45
C LYS A 103 -6.42 13.63 8.81
N ASN A 104 -6.39 14.60 9.72
CA ASN A 104 -5.87 14.40 11.08
C ASN A 104 -6.79 13.57 11.99
N GLN A 105 -8.06 13.38 11.60
CA GLN A 105 -9.09 12.68 12.37
C GLN A 105 -10.04 11.97 11.41
N LEU A 106 -10.54 10.82 11.84
CA LEU A 106 -11.67 10.12 11.25
C LEU A 106 -12.88 10.24 12.18
N ASN A 107 -14.09 9.95 11.69
CA ASN A 107 -15.22 9.82 12.61
C ASN A 107 -15.06 8.50 13.38
N ASN A 108 -15.66 8.41 14.57
CA ASN A 108 -15.44 7.29 15.49
C ASN A 108 -15.80 5.90 14.94
N ASP A 109 -16.68 5.83 13.94
CA ASP A 109 -17.16 4.57 13.35
C ASP A 109 -16.40 4.18 12.07
N ASP A 110 -15.36 4.94 11.70
CA ASP A 110 -14.64 4.74 10.45
C ASP A 110 -13.32 3.99 10.66
N PHE A 111 -13.14 2.88 9.93
CA PHE A 111 -11.85 2.21 9.83
C PHE A 111 -10.96 2.90 8.77
N PRO A 112 -9.74 3.36 9.12
CA PRO A 112 -8.81 3.92 8.14
C PRO A 112 -8.35 2.84 7.16
N LEU A 113 -8.37 3.14 5.86
CA LEU A 113 -7.60 2.36 4.88
C LEU A 113 -6.11 2.60 5.07
N ILE A 114 -5.71 3.86 5.29
CA ILE A 114 -4.31 4.24 5.43
C ILE A 114 -4.14 5.01 6.73
N ARG A 115 -3.12 4.64 7.51
CA ARG A 115 -2.57 5.43 8.61
C ARG A 115 -1.13 5.80 8.27
N VAL A 116 -0.81 7.07 8.33
CA VAL A 116 0.52 7.62 8.04
C VAL A 116 1.12 8.19 9.31
N GLY A 117 2.39 7.86 9.59
CA GLY A 117 3.07 8.28 10.80
C GLY A 117 2.45 7.65 12.06
N GLY A 118 2.80 8.19 13.23
CA GLY A 118 2.44 7.57 14.50
C GLY A 118 3.18 6.25 14.72
N GLU A 119 2.61 5.41 15.58
CA GLU A 119 3.08 4.04 15.82
C GLU A 119 2.27 3.07 14.95
N PRO A 120 2.90 2.05 14.35
CA PRO A 120 2.19 1.02 13.61
C PRO A 120 1.26 0.22 14.52
N VAL A 121 0.07 -0.10 14.03
CA VAL A 121 -0.89 -0.98 14.70
C VAL A 121 -0.65 -2.40 14.21
N PHE A 122 0.07 -3.19 14.99
CA PHE A 122 0.37 -4.58 14.64
C PHE A 122 -0.81 -5.51 14.93
N ILE A 123 -1.07 -6.44 14.01
CA ILE A 123 -1.91 -7.62 14.25
C ILE A 123 -1.14 -8.62 15.11
N GLN A 124 0.17 -8.77 14.85
CA GLN A 124 1.06 -9.64 15.60
C GLN A 124 2.23 -8.85 16.20
N HIS A 125 2.30 -8.81 17.53
CA HIS A 125 3.36 -8.12 18.27
C HIS A 125 4.63 -8.97 18.37
N LYS A 126 5.33 -9.14 17.24
CA LYS A 126 6.61 -9.86 17.16
C LYS A 126 7.71 -8.95 16.59
N ASP A 127 8.82 -8.86 17.31
CA ASP A 127 9.94 -7.97 16.99
C ASP A 127 10.63 -8.31 15.66
N TYR A 128 10.64 -9.60 15.29
CA TYR A 128 11.29 -10.07 14.07
C TYR A 128 10.78 -9.35 12.81
N TYR A 129 9.53 -8.87 12.78
CA TYR A 129 8.96 -8.14 11.65
C TYR A 129 9.70 -6.83 11.31
N TYR A 130 10.16 -6.10 12.32
CA TYR A 130 10.73 -4.76 12.14
C TYR A 130 12.18 -4.63 12.61
N LYS A 131 12.71 -5.60 13.35
CA LYS A 131 14.08 -5.52 13.89
C LYS A 131 15.13 -5.29 12.82
N GLN A 132 15.06 -6.02 11.71
CA GLN A 132 16.02 -5.87 10.62
C GLN A 132 15.87 -4.50 9.92
N LEU A 133 14.65 -4.01 9.73
CA LEU A 133 14.38 -2.68 9.16
C LEU A 133 15.01 -1.58 10.03
N VAL A 134 14.87 -1.66 11.35
CA VAL A 134 15.48 -0.71 12.28
C VAL A 134 17.01 -0.76 12.20
N ASN A 135 17.60 -1.96 12.16
CA ASN A 135 19.05 -2.14 12.02
C ASN A 135 19.58 -1.54 10.71
N ASP A 136 18.80 -1.65 9.62
CA ASP A 136 19.15 -1.11 8.30
C ASP A 136 18.75 0.36 8.13
N ASN A 137 18.44 1.05 9.24
CA ASN A 137 18.12 2.48 9.32
C ASN A 137 16.85 2.89 8.53
N TYR A 138 15.82 2.05 8.61
CA TYR A 138 14.47 2.37 8.17
C TYR A 138 13.60 2.81 9.35
N SER A 139 12.57 3.61 9.04
CA SER A 139 11.54 4.01 9.99
C SER A 139 10.15 3.87 9.39
N PHE A 140 9.17 3.56 10.23
CA PHE A 140 7.79 3.39 9.80
C PHE A 140 7.28 4.67 9.10
N LEU A 141 6.63 4.49 7.95
CA LEU A 141 6.05 5.59 7.19
C LEU A 141 4.53 5.55 7.25
N LEU A 142 3.93 4.44 6.84
CA LEU A 142 2.49 4.26 6.78
C LEU A 142 2.11 2.78 6.78
N GLN A 143 0.88 2.48 7.13
CA GLN A 143 0.26 1.18 6.95
C GLN A 143 -1.00 1.29 6.09
N ILE A 144 -1.31 0.21 5.38
CA ILE A 144 -2.55 0.01 4.63
C ILE A 144 -3.26 -1.17 5.27
N ASP A 145 -4.45 -0.93 5.79
CA ASP A 145 -5.24 -1.90 6.54
C ASP A 145 -6.45 -2.35 5.72
N GLU A 146 -6.59 -3.66 5.53
CA GLU A 146 -7.68 -4.23 4.74
C GLU A 146 -9.04 -4.11 5.43
N GLU A 147 -9.08 -3.89 6.75
CA GLU A 147 -10.32 -3.54 7.48
C GLU A 147 -10.92 -2.20 6.97
N GLY A 148 -10.09 -1.33 6.39
CA GLY A 148 -10.52 -0.07 5.79
C GLY A 148 -11.01 -0.16 4.34
N TYR A 149 -11.15 -1.37 3.77
CA TYR A 149 -11.74 -1.57 2.45
C TYR A 149 -13.23 -1.18 2.43
N SER A 150 -13.72 -0.71 1.29
CA SER A 150 -15.16 -0.53 1.07
C SER A 150 -15.81 -1.86 0.67
N ASP A 151 -17.06 -2.08 1.07
CA ASP A 151 -17.81 -3.34 0.85
C ASP A 151 -17.71 -3.88 -0.58
N ASP A 152 -17.83 -3.02 -1.59
CA ASP A 152 -17.82 -3.41 -3.01
C ASP A 152 -16.42 -3.48 -3.65
N LEU A 153 -15.35 -3.33 -2.85
CA LEU A 153 -13.99 -3.30 -3.38
C LEU A 153 -13.53 -4.67 -3.89
N LEU A 154 -13.85 -5.73 -3.15
CA LEU A 154 -13.37 -7.07 -3.44
C LEU A 154 -14.48 -7.93 -4.04
N THR A 155 -14.15 -8.64 -5.11
CA THR A 155 -14.99 -9.74 -5.65
C THR A 155 -14.38 -11.12 -5.39
N GLY A 156 -13.21 -11.17 -4.75
CA GLY A 156 -12.50 -12.39 -4.37
C GLY A 156 -11.83 -12.23 -3.01
N ASP A 157 -10.73 -12.94 -2.80
CA ASP A 157 -10.03 -12.97 -1.52
C ASP A 157 -9.26 -11.68 -1.23
N TYR A 158 -9.10 -11.39 0.07
CA TYR A 158 -8.26 -10.31 0.56
C TYR A 158 -6.78 -10.55 0.19
N PRO A 159 -6.11 -9.60 -0.51
CA PRO A 159 -4.70 -9.72 -0.88
C PRO A 159 -3.75 -10.05 0.27
N PHE A 160 -4.03 -9.55 1.47
CA PHE A 160 -3.25 -9.79 2.67
C PHE A 160 -4.02 -10.60 3.72
N SER A 161 -5.01 -11.39 3.29
CA SER A 161 -5.81 -12.27 4.17
C SER A 161 -6.44 -11.54 5.37
N TYR A 162 -7.10 -10.42 5.09
CA TYR A 162 -7.68 -9.52 6.11
C TYR A 162 -6.57 -8.95 7.01
N GLY A 163 -5.53 -8.45 6.36
CA GLY A 163 -4.28 -8.08 6.97
C GLY A 163 -3.96 -6.59 6.92
N SER A 164 -2.69 -6.29 7.21
CA SER A 164 -2.12 -4.95 7.12
C SER A 164 -0.75 -4.99 6.46
N LEU A 165 -0.52 -4.11 5.48
CA LEU A 165 0.77 -3.88 4.83
C LEU A 165 1.46 -2.66 5.46
N PHE A 166 2.73 -2.79 5.82
CA PHE A 166 3.50 -1.72 6.47
C PHE A 166 4.62 -1.23 5.53
N LEU A 167 4.60 0.05 5.20
CA LEU A 167 5.65 0.70 4.40
C LEU A 167 6.64 1.44 5.30
N TYR A 168 7.90 1.35 4.94
CA TYR A 168 9.03 1.91 5.67
C TYR A 168 9.84 2.83 4.78
N LYS A 169 10.36 3.90 5.36
CA LYS A 169 11.22 4.87 4.70
C LYS A 169 12.64 4.74 5.21
N GLN A 170 13.60 4.71 4.29
CA GLN A 170 15.02 4.74 4.62
C GLN A 170 15.41 6.16 5.07
N ASN A 171 16.04 6.29 6.24
CA ASN A 171 16.28 7.60 6.87
C ASN A 171 17.34 8.49 6.19
N ALA A 172 18.32 7.88 5.52
CA ALA A 172 19.38 8.55 4.77
C ALA A 172 18.98 8.90 3.31
N THR A 173 18.26 8.02 2.61
CA THR A 173 17.92 8.22 1.18
C THR A 173 16.49 8.74 0.96
N GLY A 174 15.60 8.53 1.92
CA GLY A 174 14.17 8.80 1.76
C GLY A 174 13.47 7.83 0.81
N GLU A 175 14.10 6.71 0.45
CA GLU A 175 13.49 5.61 -0.32
C GLU A 175 12.39 4.94 0.51
N VAL A 176 11.26 4.62 -0.12
CA VAL A 176 10.14 3.94 0.53
C VAL A 176 10.03 2.52 -0.01
N ILE A 177 9.96 1.55 0.91
CA ILE A 177 9.83 0.13 0.62
C ILE A 177 8.66 -0.49 1.39
N ALA A 178 8.23 -1.68 0.97
CA ALA A 178 7.42 -2.53 1.84
C ALA A 178 8.34 -3.14 2.90
N GLY A 179 7.94 -3.05 4.17
CA GLY A 179 8.66 -3.67 5.27
C GLY A 179 8.16 -5.09 5.52
N PHE A 180 6.87 -5.23 5.77
CA PHE A 180 6.21 -6.51 5.96
C PHE A 180 4.70 -6.36 5.80
N TRP A 181 3.99 -7.48 5.74
CA TRP A 181 2.55 -7.51 5.96
C TRP A 181 2.18 -8.60 6.96
N GLN A 182 1.14 -8.34 7.75
CA GLN A 182 0.63 -9.24 8.78
C GLN A 182 -0.81 -9.63 8.44
N TYR A 183 -1.22 -10.80 8.91
CA TYR A 183 -2.57 -11.33 8.83
C TYR A 183 -2.91 -12.05 10.13
N SER A 184 -4.20 -12.28 10.39
CA SER A 184 -4.71 -12.98 11.59
C SER A 184 -5.09 -14.42 11.29
#